data_AF-A0AAX6GJ00-F1
#
_entry.id   AF-A0AAX6GJ00-F1
#
_cell.length_a   1.000
_cell.length_b   1.000
_cell.length_c   1.000
_cell.angle_alpha   90.00
_cell.angle_beta   90.00
_cell.angle_gamma   90.00
#
_symmetry.space_group_name_H-M   'P 1'
#
loop_
_entity.id
_entity.type
_entity.pdbx_description
1 polymer ?
#
loop_
_entity_poly.entity_id
_entity_poly.type
_entity_poly.pdbx_seq_one_letter_code
_entity_poly.pdbx_strand_id
1 'polypeptide(L)'
;MYHFISGYIALVAGTEDGIKEPQATFSACFGAAFIMLHPTKYAAKLVEKIQKYGATGWLVNTGWSGGRYGVGNHIKLPYTRKIIDAIHLGSILDANYVKTEVFIVSSSRQYLIAMHICLKGMKSLKILCLVI
;
A
#
# COMPACT_ATOMS: atom_id res chain seq x y z
N MET A 1 -0.42 -6.97 8.28
CA MET A 1 -1.85 -7.34 8.36
C MET A 1 -2.76 -6.17 8.68
N TYR A 2 -2.42 -5.32 9.66
CA TYR A 2 -3.19 -4.11 9.99
C TYR A 2 -3.67 -3.32 8.75
N HIS A 3 -2.74 -2.85 7.90
CA HIS A 3 -3.09 -2.08 6.69
C HIS A 3 -4.00 -2.82 5.69
N PHE A 4 -3.94 -4.16 5.64
CA PHE A 4 -4.81 -4.95 4.76
C PHE A 4 -6.24 -5.02 5.27
N ILE A 5 -6.42 -5.15 6.57
CA ILE A 5 -7.76 -5.18 7.18
C ILE A 5 -8.35 -3.77 7.19
N SER A 6 -7.55 -2.75 7.50
CA SER A 6 -8.01 -1.35 7.50
C SER A 6 -8.36 -0.87 6.10
N GLY A 7 -7.53 -1.16 5.10
CA GLY A 7 -7.80 -0.82 3.71
C GLY A 7 -8.06 0.67 3.49
N TYR A 8 -7.21 1.53 4.05
CA TYR A 8 -7.31 2.98 3.87
C TYR A 8 -7.01 3.35 2.41
N ILE A 9 -7.98 3.92 1.71
CA ILE A 9 -7.90 4.34 0.29
C ILE A 9 -8.76 5.59 0.05
N ALA A 10 -8.66 6.15 -1.16
CA ALA A 10 -9.61 7.15 -1.63
C ALA A 10 -10.65 6.51 -2.57
N LEU A 11 -11.94 6.78 -2.35
CA LEU A 11 -12.96 6.63 -3.38
C LEU A 11 -12.77 7.75 -4.38
N VAL A 12 -12.64 7.41 -5.66
CA VAL A 12 -12.40 8.38 -6.73
C VAL A 12 -13.68 8.62 -7.52
N ALA A 13 -13.75 9.76 -8.21
CA ALA A 13 -14.94 10.12 -8.98
C ALA A 13 -15.30 9.02 -10.00
N GLY A 14 -16.58 8.63 -10.01
CA GLY A 14 -17.11 7.63 -10.94
C GLY A 14 -16.96 6.16 -10.53
N THR A 15 -16.41 5.84 -9.35
CA THR A 15 -16.40 4.44 -8.86
C THR A 15 -17.70 4.02 -8.19
N GLU A 16 -18.42 4.97 -7.60
CA GLU A 16 -19.73 4.75 -6.97
C GLU A 16 -20.65 5.93 -7.32
N ASP A 17 -21.96 5.67 -7.34
CA ASP A 17 -22.94 6.72 -7.64
C ASP A 17 -22.88 7.82 -6.57
N GLY A 18 -22.92 9.08 -7.01
CA GLY A 18 -22.80 10.25 -6.14
C GLY A 18 -21.38 10.69 -5.76
N ILE A 19 -20.32 9.93 -6.07
CA ILE A 19 -18.93 10.34 -5.79
C ILE A 19 -18.39 11.23 -6.92
N LYS A 20 -18.20 12.53 -6.61
CA LYS A 20 -17.67 13.54 -7.55
C LYS A 20 -16.26 14.03 -7.24
N GLU A 21 -15.82 13.91 -5.99
CA GLU A 21 -14.49 14.31 -5.54
C GLU A 21 -13.86 13.17 -4.72
N PRO A 22 -12.52 13.08 -4.65
CA PRO A 22 -11.85 12.03 -3.90
C PRO A 22 -12.18 12.08 -2.40
N GLN A 23 -12.73 11.00 -1.87
CA GLN A 23 -13.07 10.87 -0.44
C GLN A 23 -12.24 9.78 0.23
N ALA A 24 -11.60 10.12 1.34
CA ALA A 24 -10.87 9.13 2.13
C ALA A 24 -11.85 8.15 2.80
N THR A 25 -11.61 6.86 2.65
CA THR A 25 -12.43 5.79 3.24
C THR A 25 -11.57 4.63 3.75
N PHE A 26 -12.17 3.79 4.57
CA PHE A 26 -11.61 2.50 4.98
C PHE A 26 -12.41 1.40 4.30
N SER A 27 -11.85 0.83 3.23
CA SER A 27 -12.43 -0.28 2.48
C SER A 27 -11.69 -1.56 2.84
N ALA A 28 -12.23 -2.33 3.79
CA ALA A 28 -11.61 -3.57 4.26
C ALA A 28 -11.12 -4.46 3.11
N CYS A 29 -9.89 -4.97 3.24
CA CYS A 29 -9.22 -5.76 2.20
C CYS A 29 -9.06 -5.04 0.85
N PHE A 30 -9.15 -3.69 0.84
CA PHE A 30 -9.13 -2.83 -0.36
C PHE A 30 -10.29 -3.06 -1.33
N GLY A 31 -11.36 -3.72 -0.88
CA GLY A 31 -12.45 -4.16 -1.74
C GLY A 31 -13.69 -4.55 -0.95
N ALA A 32 -14.04 -3.77 0.07
CA ALA A 32 -15.18 -4.03 0.95
C ALA A 32 -16.50 -4.27 0.18
N ALA A 33 -16.68 -3.57 -0.95
CA ALA A 33 -17.84 -3.72 -1.83
C ALA A 33 -17.98 -5.12 -2.47
N PHE A 34 -16.93 -5.92 -2.51
CA PHE A 34 -16.89 -7.20 -3.23
C PHE A 34 -16.69 -8.43 -2.32
N ILE A 35 -16.53 -8.24 -1.01
CA ILE A 35 -16.29 -9.33 -0.07
C ILE A 35 -17.59 -9.80 0.58
N MET A 36 -17.78 -11.12 0.64
CA MET A 36 -18.96 -11.76 1.24
C MET A 36 -18.71 -12.32 2.65
N LEU A 37 -17.44 -12.54 3.01
CA LEU A 37 -17.04 -13.06 4.32
C LEU A 37 -16.46 -11.95 5.20
N HIS A 38 -16.33 -12.24 6.49
CA HIS A 38 -15.66 -11.32 7.40
C HIS A 38 -14.19 -11.08 6.97
N PRO A 39 -13.68 -9.82 6.97
CA PRO A 39 -12.33 -9.46 6.49
C PRO A 39 -11.19 -10.31 7.07
N THR A 40 -11.33 -10.79 8.30
CA THR A 40 -10.33 -11.66 8.95
C THR A 40 -10.12 -12.98 8.22
N LYS A 41 -11.14 -13.52 7.52
CA LYS A 41 -10.99 -14.74 6.71
C LYS A 41 -10.08 -14.49 5.49
N TYR A 42 -10.26 -13.36 4.82
CA TYR A 42 -9.40 -12.95 3.70
C TYR A 42 -7.99 -12.63 4.17
N ALA A 43 -7.85 -11.94 5.31
CA ALA A 43 -6.55 -11.64 5.90
C ALA A 43 -5.78 -12.91 6.28
N ALA A 44 -6.45 -13.89 6.92
CA ALA A 44 -5.85 -15.18 7.23
C ALA A 44 -5.36 -15.90 5.97
N LYS A 45 -6.16 -15.89 4.89
CA LYS A 45 -5.76 -16.51 3.63
C LYS A 45 -4.58 -15.81 2.97
N LEU A 46 -4.51 -14.48 3.10
CA LEU A 46 -3.38 -13.70 2.64
C LEU A 46 -2.10 -14.03 3.41
N VAL A 47 -2.17 -14.12 4.74
CA VAL A 47 -1.03 -14.52 5.59
C VAL A 47 -0.51 -15.90 5.19
N GLU A 48 -1.41 -16.88 5.03
CA GLU A 48 -1.03 -18.24 4.63
C GLU A 48 -0.24 -18.23 3.31
N LYS A 49 -0.72 -17.49 2.30
CA LYS A 49 -0.03 -17.37 1.01
C LYS A 49 1.30 -16.64 1.13
N ILE A 50 1.36 -15.56 1.91
CA ILE A 50 2.59 -14.81 2.14
C ILE A 50 3.65 -15.72 2.79
N GLN A 51 3.28 -16.42 3.86
CA GLN A 51 4.18 -17.35 4.56
C GLN A 51 4.62 -18.51 3.67
N LYS A 52 3.70 -19.09 2.90
CA LYS A 52 4.01 -20.21 1.98
C LYS A 52 5.00 -19.81 0.90
N TYR A 53 4.93 -18.57 0.40
CA TYR A 53 5.70 -18.14 -0.76
C TYR A 53 6.83 -17.15 -0.45
N GLY A 54 7.04 -16.78 0.81
CA GLY A 54 8.09 -15.85 1.20
C GLY A 54 7.78 -14.38 0.85
N ALA A 55 6.51 -14.03 0.63
CA ALA A 55 6.19 -12.76 -0.02
C ALA A 55 6.38 -11.53 0.88
N THR A 56 6.83 -10.42 0.29
CA THR A 56 6.99 -9.13 1.00
C THR A 56 5.87 -8.17 0.62
N GLY A 57 5.26 -7.54 1.63
CA GLY A 57 4.19 -6.54 1.44
C GLY A 57 4.72 -5.11 1.37
N TRP A 58 4.24 -4.36 0.38
CA TRP A 58 4.57 -2.95 0.19
C TRP A 58 3.31 -2.08 0.22
N LEU A 59 3.42 -0.91 0.82
CA LEU A 59 2.41 0.13 0.83
C LEU A 59 2.88 1.26 -0.08
N VAL A 60 2.18 1.53 -1.18
CA VAL A 60 2.58 2.59 -2.12
C VAL A 60 1.46 3.61 -2.20
N ASN A 61 1.75 4.86 -1.82
CA ASN A 61 0.80 5.96 -2.00
C ASN A 61 0.78 6.36 -3.48
N THR A 62 -0.38 6.34 -4.12
CA THR A 62 -0.58 6.83 -5.48
C THR A 62 -1.51 8.03 -5.57
N GLY A 63 -2.05 8.49 -4.45
CA GLY A 63 -2.87 9.69 -4.34
C GLY A 63 -2.04 10.97 -4.26
N TRP A 64 -2.21 11.73 -3.18
CA TRP A 64 -1.63 13.07 -3.03
C TRP A 64 -0.42 13.10 -2.10
N SER A 65 0.47 14.06 -2.35
CA SER A 65 1.62 14.41 -1.52
C SER A 65 1.70 15.92 -1.31
N GLY A 66 2.28 16.34 -0.18
CA GLY A 66 2.44 17.77 0.17
C GLY A 66 1.14 18.46 0.63
N GLY A 67 0.07 17.71 0.86
CA GLY A 67 -1.21 18.25 1.34
C GLY A 67 -2.39 17.36 0.97
N ARG A 68 -3.60 17.75 1.41
CA ARG A 68 -4.87 17.11 1.04
C ARG A 68 -5.27 17.45 -0.40
N TYR A 69 -6.31 16.80 -0.91
CA TYR A 69 -6.95 17.17 -2.18
C TYR A 69 -7.23 18.69 -2.25
N GLY A 70 -6.91 19.32 -3.37
CA GLY A 70 -7.03 20.78 -3.58
C GLY A 70 -5.84 21.62 -3.08
N VAL A 71 -4.96 21.09 -2.23
CA VAL A 71 -3.76 21.80 -1.73
C VAL A 71 -2.47 21.08 -2.11
N GLY A 72 -2.44 19.76 -1.92
CA GLY A 72 -1.33 18.91 -2.31
C GLY A 72 -1.33 18.60 -3.81
N ASN A 73 -0.25 17.98 -4.27
CA ASN A 73 -0.11 17.54 -5.64
C ASN A 73 -0.34 16.03 -5.74
N HIS A 74 -1.05 15.60 -6.78
CA HIS A 74 -1.13 14.18 -7.13
C HIS A 74 0.28 13.66 -7.43
N ILE A 75 0.59 12.45 -6.97
CA ILE A 75 1.86 11.83 -7.24
C ILE A 75 1.97 11.57 -8.74
N LYS A 76 3.06 12.07 -9.34
CA LYS A 76 3.27 11.89 -10.78
C LYS A 76 3.52 10.42 -11.07
N LEU A 77 2.80 9.87 -12.06
CA LEU A 77 2.89 8.48 -12.46
C LEU A 77 4.32 7.95 -12.70
N PRO A 78 5.28 8.73 -13.26
CA PRO A 78 6.66 8.27 -13.40
C PRO A 78 7.33 7.91 -12.06
N TYR A 79 6.98 8.58 -10.96
CA TYR A 79 7.51 8.24 -9.63
C TYR A 79 6.96 6.91 -9.13
N THR A 80 5.66 6.70 -9.25
CA THR A 80 5.02 5.43 -8.88
C THR A 80 5.60 4.28 -9.71
N ARG A 81 5.77 4.46 -11.02
CA ARG A 81 6.39 3.44 -11.88
C ARG A 81 7.81 3.10 -11.44
N LYS A 82 8.65 4.11 -11.17
CA LYS A 82 10.01 3.89 -10.64
C LYS A 82 10.01 3.13 -9.32
N ILE A 83 9.03 3.37 -8.44
CA ILE A 83 8.87 2.64 -7.19
C ILE A 83 8.54 1.17 -7.47
N ILE A 84 7.58 0.91 -8.35
CA ILE A 84 7.19 -0.45 -8.73
C ILE A 84 8.38 -1.19 -9.38
N ASP A 85 9.11 -0.52 -10.28
CA ASP A 85 10.33 -1.06 -10.90
C ASP A 85 11.39 -1.38 -9.83
N ALA A 86 11.62 -0.47 -8.88
CA ALA A 86 12.58 -0.67 -7.80
C ALA A 86 12.20 -1.83 -6.87
N ILE A 87 10.90 -2.02 -6.63
CA ILE A 87 10.37 -3.17 -5.91
C ILE A 87 10.64 -4.46 -6.70
N HIS A 88 10.31 -4.51 -7.99
CA HIS A 88 10.54 -5.69 -8.84
C HIS A 88 12.01 -6.06 -9.00
N LEU A 89 12.88 -5.06 -9.11
CA LEU A 89 14.32 -5.24 -9.20
C LEU A 89 14.98 -5.58 -7.85
N GLY A 90 14.25 -5.50 -6.74
CA GLY A 90 14.80 -5.69 -5.40
C GLY A 90 15.68 -4.55 -4.88
N SER A 91 16.06 -3.59 -5.74
CA SER A 91 16.90 -2.42 -5.39
C SER A 91 16.35 -1.56 -4.24
N ILE A 92 15.04 -1.64 -3.99
CA ILE A 92 14.43 -0.94 -2.85
C ILE A 92 14.89 -1.50 -1.51
N LEU A 93 15.28 -2.78 -1.43
CA LEU A 93 15.69 -3.46 -0.19
C LEU A 93 17.00 -2.92 0.39
N ASP A 94 17.89 -2.44 -0.48
CA ASP A 94 19.19 -1.88 -0.11
C ASP A 94 19.11 -0.37 0.22
N ALA A 95 17.92 0.22 0.14
CA ALA A 95 17.74 1.63 0.37
C ALA A 95 17.72 2.00 1.87
N ASN A 96 18.12 3.23 2.19
CA ASN A 96 18.09 3.72 3.57
C ASN A 96 16.66 4.05 4.02
N TYR A 97 16.17 3.27 5.00
CA TYR A 97 14.85 3.44 5.58
C TYR A 97 14.88 4.31 6.83
N VAL A 98 13.88 5.20 6.93
CA VAL A 98 13.56 5.96 8.13
C VAL A 98 12.20 5.51 8.63
N LYS A 99 12.12 5.21 9.93
CA LYS A 99 10.86 4.89 10.58
C LYS A 99 10.10 6.17 10.88
N THR A 100 8.85 6.26 10.44
CA THR A 100 7.98 7.39 10.79
C THR A 100 7.50 7.27 12.22
N GLU A 101 7.48 8.37 12.98
CA GLU A 101 7.07 8.39 14.39
C GLU A 101 5.58 8.07 14.58
N VAL A 102 4.72 8.61 13.72
CA VAL A 102 3.26 8.53 13.88
C VAL A 102 2.69 7.20 13.39
N PHE A 103 3.10 6.74 12.21
CA PHE A 103 2.53 5.55 11.57
C PHE A 103 3.35 4.27 11.78
N ILE A 104 4.54 4.38 12.39
CA ILE A 104 5.43 3.24 12.69
C ILE A 104 5.77 2.42 11.42
N VAL A 105 5.76 3.05 10.24
CA VAL A 105 6.14 2.43 8.96
C VAL A 105 7.55 2.87 8.57
N SER A 106 8.33 1.99 7.94
CA SER A 106 9.64 2.32 7.36
C SER A 106 9.48 2.82 5.93
N SER A 107 9.92 4.06 5.66
CA SER A 107 9.94 4.66 4.32
C SER A 107 11.39 4.92 3.89
N SER A 108 11.70 4.64 2.62
CA SER A 108 13.03 4.95 2.09
C SER A 108 13.13 6.43 1.76
N ARG A 109 14.21 7.11 2.17
CA ARG A 109 14.43 8.52 1.78
C ARG A 109 14.51 8.71 0.26
N GLN A 110 14.95 7.67 -0.46
CA GLN A 110 15.07 7.68 -1.91
C GLN A 110 13.73 7.38 -2.62
N TYR A 111 12.81 6.71 -1.92
CA TYR A 111 11.48 6.35 -2.41
C TYR A 111 10.43 6.76 -1.38
N LEU A 112 10.33 8.06 -1.09
CA LEU A 112 9.55 8.65 0.03
C LEU A 112 8.06 8.23 0.07
N ILE A 113 7.57 7.66 -1.03
CA ILE A 113 6.18 7.28 -1.31
C ILE A 113 5.98 5.76 -1.18
N ALA A 114 7.05 4.98 -1.12
CA ALA A 114 7.06 3.54 -0.96
C ALA A 114 7.40 3.18 0.49
N MET A 115 6.43 2.60 1.17
CA MET A 115 6.51 2.20 2.56
C MET A 115 6.69 0.67 2.63
N HIS A 116 7.74 0.25 3.31
CA HIS A 116 8.04 -1.16 3.54
C HIS A 116 7.28 -1.66 4.77
N ILE A 117 6.45 -2.70 4.61
CA ILE A 117 5.84 -3.42 5.73
C ILE A 117 6.74 -4.63 6.00
N CYS A 118 7.71 -4.46 6.89
CA CYS A 118 8.63 -5.53 7.28
C CYS A 118 7.87 -6.63 8.04
N LEU A 119 7.53 -7.72 7.36
CA LEU A 119 7.16 -8.99 8.00
C LEU A 119 8.48 -9.77 8.17
N LYS A 120 9.06 -9.72 9.38
CA LYS A 120 10.34 -10.36 9.69
C LYS A 120 10.36 -11.83 9.24
N GLY A 121 11.37 -12.22 8.43
CA GLY A 121 11.84 -13.60 8.37
C GLY A 121 11.69 -14.39 7.05
N MET A 122 11.77 -13.80 5.86
CA MET A 122 11.62 -14.57 4.60
C MET A 122 12.77 -14.33 3.60
N LYS A 123 13.43 -15.42 3.18
CA LYS A 123 14.63 -15.47 2.33
C LYS A 123 14.34 -15.77 0.84
N SER A 124 13.09 -15.69 0.37
CA SER A 124 12.73 -15.95 -1.03
C SER A 124 11.74 -14.90 -1.52
N LEU A 125 12.20 -14.02 -2.41
CA LEU A 125 11.53 -12.75 -2.70
C LEU A 125 10.41 -12.93 -3.74
N LYS A 126 9.16 -12.95 -3.29
CA LYS A 126 7.99 -12.73 -4.13
C LYS A 126 7.28 -11.46 -3.67
N ILE A 127 6.93 -10.58 -4.58
CA ILE A 127 6.47 -9.23 -4.24
C ILE A 127 4.95 -9.18 -4.27
N LEU A 128 4.35 -8.63 -3.21
CA LEU A 128 2.96 -8.21 -3.21
C LEU A 128 2.90 -6.70 -2.97
N CYS A 129 2.57 -5.94 -4.01
CA CYS A 129 2.37 -4.50 -3.90
C CYS A 129 0.89 -4.22 -3.63
N LEU A 130 0.60 -3.50 -2.55
CA LEU A 130 -0.70 -2.88 -2.36
C LEU A 130 -0.59 -1.40 -2.73
N VAL A 131 -1.22 -1.09 -3.85
CA VAL A 131 -1.29 0.25 -4.43
C VAL A 131 -2.51 0.93 -3.82
N ILE A 132 -2.29 2.06 -3.14
CA ILE A 132 -3.32 2.90 -2.51
C ILE A 132 -3.59 4.12 -3.36
#